data_AF-A0A7C7HZB5-F1
#
_entry.id   AF-A0A7C7HZB5-F1
#
_cell.length_a   1.000
_cell.length_b   1.000
_cell.length_c   1.000
_cell.angle_alpha   90.00
_cell.angle_beta   90.00
_cell.angle_gamma   90.00
#
_symmetry.space_group_name_H-M   'P 1'
#
loop_
_entity.id
_entity.type
_entity.pdbx_description
1 polymer ?
#
loop_
_entity_poly.entity_id
_entity_poly.type
_entity_poly.pdbx_seq_one_letter_code
_entity_poly.pdbx_strand_id
1 'polypeptide(L)'
;MKSIILVVVSLLTVTTNVSAQIAELSLESVLATAPRRARAGAAVIKWNDDYTYETLKEGTNALVCYDRSGERDRPAFAVQCTSVANLARVAQNRRFRGETSNTEEERAMVAAAEASGTRVAPEYGSPWVSMNGADQQSAGTHTTFAVPGATTESTGLPENGRGGGAW
;
A
#
# COMPACT_ATOMS: atom_id res chain seq x y z
N MET A 1 -48.88 16.12 -55.24
CA MET A 1 -47.81 16.72 -54.43
C MET A 1 -47.66 15.84 -53.19
N LYS A 2 -46.55 15.10 -53.08
CA LYS A 2 -46.28 14.09 -52.04
C LYS A 2 -45.31 14.70 -51.02
N SER A 3 -45.73 14.77 -49.76
CA SER A 3 -44.85 15.17 -48.65
C SER A 3 -44.41 13.91 -47.91
N ILE A 4 -43.14 13.53 -48.06
CA ILE A 4 -42.50 12.44 -47.31
C ILE A 4 -41.88 13.07 -46.06
N ILE A 5 -42.41 12.74 -44.89
CA ILE A 5 -41.85 13.13 -43.59
C ILE A 5 -40.89 12.02 -43.15
N LEU A 6 -39.59 12.34 -43.15
CA LEU A 6 -38.54 11.51 -42.57
C LEU A 6 -38.43 11.84 -41.08
N VAL A 7 -38.81 10.90 -40.22
CA VAL A 7 -38.57 10.96 -38.76
C VAL A 7 -37.26 10.23 -38.49
N VAL A 8 -36.22 10.99 -38.13
CA VAL A 8 -34.93 10.46 -37.67
C VAL A 8 -35.01 10.24 -36.17
N VAL A 9 -35.03 8.99 -35.74
CA VAL A 9 -34.90 8.59 -34.33
C VAL A 9 -33.42 8.48 -34.00
N SER A 10 -32.87 9.45 -33.29
CA SER A 10 -31.51 9.41 -32.76
C SER A 10 -31.47 8.53 -31.51
N LEU A 11 -30.94 7.32 -31.64
CA LEU A 11 -30.70 6.41 -30.54
C LEU A 11 -29.44 6.88 -29.77
N LEU A 12 -29.61 7.56 -28.64
CA LEU A 12 -28.51 7.86 -27.71
C LEU A 12 -28.03 6.54 -27.08
N THR A 13 -26.96 5.96 -27.61
CA THR A 13 -26.22 4.89 -26.93
C THR A 13 -25.47 5.51 -25.75
N VAL A 14 -26.00 5.35 -24.54
CA VAL A 14 -25.25 5.64 -23.31
C VAL A 14 -24.15 4.58 -23.19
N THR A 15 -22.95 4.92 -23.63
CA THR A 15 -21.75 4.13 -23.31
C THR A 15 -21.49 4.29 -21.82
N THR A 16 -21.86 3.29 -21.02
CA THR A 16 -21.33 3.20 -19.65
C THR A 16 -19.84 2.96 -19.80
N ASN A 17 -19.05 4.02 -19.61
CA ASN A 17 -17.63 3.87 -19.31
C ASN A 17 -17.55 3.09 -18.01
N VAL A 18 -17.43 1.77 -18.10
CA VAL A 18 -16.98 0.92 -17.01
C VAL A 18 -15.52 1.34 -16.78
N SER A 19 -15.33 2.38 -15.98
CA SER A 19 -14.07 2.49 -15.25
C SER A 19 -14.00 1.22 -14.44
N ALA A 20 -12.95 0.43 -14.65
CA ALA A 20 -12.61 -0.66 -13.76
C ALA A 20 -12.32 -0.04 -12.39
N GLN A 21 -13.36 0.24 -11.61
CA GLN A 21 -13.24 0.45 -10.18
C GLN A 21 -12.72 -0.89 -9.66
N ILE A 22 -11.41 -0.95 -9.41
CA ILE A 22 -10.89 -1.85 -8.40
C ILE A 22 -11.75 -1.53 -7.18
N ALA A 23 -12.59 -2.48 -6.77
CA ALA A 23 -13.48 -2.27 -5.64
C ALA A 23 -12.61 -1.90 -4.45
N GLU A 24 -12.73 -0.66 -3.97
CA GLU A 24 -11.97 -0.20 -2.81
C GLU A 24 -12.30 -1.11 -1.63
N LEU A 25 -11.27 -1.61 -0.96
CA LEU A 25 -11.45 -2.49 0.18
C LEU A 25 -12.20 -1.75 1.30
N SER A 26 -13.07 -2.48 2.01
CA SER A 26 -13.78 -1.93 3.16
C SER A 26 -12.81 -1.56 4.30
N LEU A 27 -13.21 -0.65 5.20
CA LEU A 27 -12.44 -0.32 6.40
C LEU A 27 -12.06 -1.56 7.22
N GLU A 28 -12.99 -2.50 7.39
CA GLU A 28 -12.77 -3.76 8.11
C GLU A 28 -11.73 -4.65 7.42
N SER A 29 -11.75 -4.69 6.08
CA SER A 29 -10.76 -5.40 5.28
C SER A 29 -9.36 -4.81 5.46
N VAL A 30 -9.24 -3.49 5.48
CA VAL A 30 -7.95 -2.81 5.75
C VAL A 30 -7.48 -3.06 7.19
N LEU A 31 -8.38 -3.00 8.16
CA LEU A 31 -8.09 -3.24 9.58
C LEU A 31 -7.77 -4.71 9.90
N ALA A 32 -8.04 -5.64 8.98
CA ALA A 32 -7.73 -7.06 9.16
C ALA A 32 -6.24 -7.29 9.47
N THR A 33 -5.35 -6.51 8.83
CA THR A 33 -3.89 -6.60 9.03
C THR A 33 -3.39 -5.98 10.34
N ALA A 34 -4.24 -5.25 11.07
CA ALA A 34 -3.82 -4.66 12.34
C ALA A 34 -3.69 -5.74 13.43
N PRO A 35 -2.63 -5.69 14.27
CA PRO A 35 -2.52 -6.55 15.44
C PRO A 35 -3.77 -6.46 16.32
N ARG A 36 -4.31 -7.63 16.74
CA ARG A 36 -5.63 -7.73 17.39
C ARG A 36 -5.85 -6.77 18.55
N ARG A 37 -4.83 -6.54 19.39
CA ARG A 37 -4.92 -5.64 20.55
C ARG A 37 -4.90 -4.16 20.19
N ALA A 38 -4.33 -3.80 19.04
CA ALA A 38 -4.17 -2.41 18.62
C ALA A 38 -5.18 -2.00 17.53
N ARG A 39 -5.89 -2.96 16.93
CA ARG A 39 -6.84 -2.74 15.81
C ARG A 39 -7.86 -1.64 16.07
N ALA A 40 -8.53 -1.64 17.23
CA ALA A 40 -9.59 -0.66 17.52
C ALA A 40 -9.08 0.80 17.47
N GLY A 41 -7.84 1.02 17.94
CA GLY A 41 -7.21 2.33 17.96
C GLY A 41 -6.42 2.69 16.70
N ALA A 42 -6.29 1.78 15.73
CA ALA A 42 -5.54 2.06 14.51
C ALA A 42 -6.28 3.07 13.63
N ALA A 43 -5.55 4.02 13.05
CA ALA A 43 -6.05 4.88 11.98
C ALA A 43 -6.18 4.09 10.67
N VAL A 44 -7.05 4.54 9.78
CA VAL A 44 -7.12 4.05 8.40
C VAL A 44 -7.02 5.21 7.45
N ILE A 45 -6.12 5.12 6.47
CA ILE A 45 -5.95 6.13 5.42
C ILE A 45 -6.15 5.53 4.04
N LYS A 46 -6.46 6.40 3.09
CA LYS A 46 -6.45 6.11 1.66
C LYS A 46 -5.39 6.97 1.00
N TRP A 47 -4.49 6.34 0.24
CA TRP A 47 -3.50 7.05 -0.54
C TRP A 47 -4.13 7.60 -1.82
N ASN A 48 -3.81 8.84 -2.14
CA ASN A 48 -4.14 9.51 -3.38
C ASN A 48 -3.08 9.22 -4.45
N ASP A 49 -3.41 9.50 -5.72
CA ASP A 49 -2.49 9.31 -6.85
C ASP A 49 -1.25 10.21 -6.78
N ASP A 50 -1.36 11.37 -6.10
CA ASP A 50 -0.27 12.32 -5.86
C ASP A 50 0.59 11.97 -4.62
N TYR A 51 0.39 10.79 -4.04
CA TYR A 51 1.06 10.28 -2.84
C TYR A 51 0.76 11.06 -1.55
N THR A 52 -0.26 11.91 -1.55
CA THR A 52 -0.90 12.38 -0.32
C THR A 52 -1.91 11.33 0.18
N TYR A 53 -2.57 11.58 1.30
CA TYR A 53 -3.58 10.67 1.82
C TYR A 53 -4.77 11.39 2.44
N GLU A 54 -5.91 10.70 2.42
CA GLU A 54 -7.11 11.04 3.15
C GLU A 54 -7.24 10.13 4.38
N THR A 55 -7.65 10.69 5.52
CA THR A 55 -7.98 9.88 6.70
C THR A 55 -9.42 9.38 6.60
N LEU A 56 -9.60 8.07 6.53
CA LEU A 56 -10.92 7.43 6.50
C LEU A 56 -11.43 7.09 7.91
N LYS A 57 -10.50 6.85 8.84
CA LYS A 57 -10.78 6.60 10.26
C LYS A 57 -9.67 7.20 11.11
N GLU A 58 -10.05 8.04 12.06
CA GLU A 58 -9.12 8.56 13.07
C GLU A 58 -8.59 7.45 13.99
N GLY A 59 -7.31 7.58 14.35
CA GLY A 59 -6.62 6.69 15.26
C GLY A 59 -6.57 7.25 16.68
N THR A 60 -6.44 6.35 17.66
CA THR A 60 -6.16 6.68 19.07
C THR A 60 -4.84 6.07 19.55
N ASN A 61 -4.13 5.36 18.67
CA ASN A 61 -2.79 4.84 18.90
C ASN A 61 -1.87 5.14 17.70
N ALA A 62 -0.61 4.71 17.79
CA ALA A 62 0.41 5.02 16.79
C ALA A 62 0.29 4.20 15.48
N LEU A 63 -0.66 3.29 15.33
CA LEU A 63 -0.80 2.49 14.11
C LEU A 63 -1.70 3.18 13.07
N VAL A 64 -1.28 3.09 11.81
CA VAL A 64 -2.06 3.47 10.63
C VAL A 64 -2.06 2.33 9.63
N CYS A 65 -3.22 2.03 9.06
CA CYS A 65 -3.44 0.96 8.10
C CYS A 65 -3.96 1.51 6.77
N TYR A 66 -3.59 0.89 5.66
CA TYR A 66 -3.96 1.33 4.32
C TYR A 66 -3.96 0.18 3.31
N ASP A 67 -4.72 0.39 2.24
CA ASP A 67 -4.74 -0.48 1.07
C ASP A 67 -3.56 -0.20 0.14
N ARG A 68 -3.06 -1.27 -0.48
CA ARG A 68 -2.00 -1.29 -1.48
C ARG A 68 -2.38 -2.13 -2.71
N SER A 69 -3.58 -2.67 -2.78
CA SER A 69 -4.05 -3.54 -3.87
C SER A 69 -3.89 -2.90 -5.26
N GLY A 70 -4.00 -1.57 -5.36
CA GLY A 70 -3.78 -0.81 -6.59
C GLY A 70 -2.31 -0.55 -6.96
N GLU A 71 -1.34 -0.93 -6.12
CA GLU A 71 0.08 -0.80 -6.44
C GLU A 71 0.53 -1.87 -7.45
N ARG A 72 1.49 -1.51 -8.32
CA ARG A 72 2.17 -2.45 -9.23
C ARG A 72 2.70 -3.67 -8.47
N ASP A 73 2.60 -4.85 -9.07
CA ASP A 73 3.05 -6.15 -8.53
C ASP A 73 2.40 -6.59 -7.21
N ARG A 74 1.26 -6.02 -6.82
CA ARG A 74 0.48 -6.49 -5.65
C ARG A 74 -0.61 -7.49 -6.04
N PRO A 75 -0.92 -8.45 -5.17
CA PRO A 75 -2.09 -9.29 -5.34
C PRO A 75 -3.38 -8.49 -5.05
N ALA A 76 -4.53 -9.05 -5.43
CA ALA A 76 -5.82 -8.37 -5.34
C ALA A 76 -6.20 -7.95 -3.90
N PHE A 77 -5.79 -8.72 -2.89
CA PHE A 77 -5.87 -8.30 -1.49
C PHE A 77 -4.47 -7.99 -0.98
N ALA A 78 -4.18 -6.72 -0.70
CA ALA A 78 -2.88 -6.30 -0.18
C ALA A 78 -3.02 -5.09 0.73
N VAL A 79 -3.04 -5.33 2.05
CA VAL A 79 -3.18 -4.27 3.06
C VAL A 79 -1.94 -4.23 3.95
N GLN A 80 -1.65 -3.07 4.55
CA GLN A 80 -0.52 -2.91 5.46
C GLN A 80 -0.84 -1.94 6.59
N CYS A 81 -0.33 -2.23 7.78
CA CYS A 81 -0.25 -1.30 8.89
C CYS A 81 1.21 -0.99 9.24
N THR A 82 1.47 0.25 9.64
CA THR A 82 2.74 0.65 10.25
C THR A 82 2.52 1.79 11.24
N SER A 83 3.59 2.37 11.78
CA SER A 83 3.51 3.57 12.59
C SER A 83 3.08 4.79 11.77
N VAL A 84 2.29 5.69 12.37
CA VAL A 84 1.99 7.02 11.80
C VAL A 84 3.25 7.81 11.44
N ALA A 85 4.36 7.61 12.19
CA ALA A 85 5.63 8.26 11.91
C ALA A 85 6.28 7.78 10.59
N ASN A 86 5.84 6.66 10.02
CA ASN A 86 6.36 6.12 8.77
C ASN A 86 5.65 6.65 7.52
N LEU A 87 4.61 7.48 7.63
CA LEU A 87 3.82 7.88 6.45
C LEU A 87 4.66 8.58 5.37
N ALA A 88 5.66 9.38 5.74
CA ALA A 88 6.59 9.96 4.76
C ALA A 88 7.44 8.90 4.05
N ARG A 89 7.88 7.86 4.76
CA ARG A 89 8.59 6.69 4.18
C ARG A 89 7.67 5.94 3.22
N VAL A 90 6.40 5.74 3.59
CA VAL A 90 5.40 5.06 2.74
C VAL A 90 5.16 5.85 1.45
N ALA A 91 4.93 7.16 1.55
CA ALA A 91 4.73 8.04 0.40
C ALA A 91 5.92 7.97 -0.57
N GLN A 92 7.16 8.03 -0.06
CA GLN A 92 8.36 7.90 -0.89
C GLN A 92 8.43 6.52 -1.59
N ASN A 93 8.10 5.43 -0.90
CA ASN A 93 8.07 4.08 -1.50
C ASN A 93 7.03 3.98 -2.61
N ARG A 94 5.82 4.50 -2.36
CA ARG A 94 4.73 4.50 -3.35
C ARG A 94 5.11 5.30 -4.58
N ARG A 95 5.75 6.45 -4.38
CA ARG A 95 6.32 7.25 -5.47
C ARG A 95 7.35 6.47 -6.28
N PHE A 96 8.36 5.87 -5.64
CA PHE A 96 9.35 5.06 -6.37
C PHE A 96 8.71 3.91 -7.16
N ARG A 97 7.70 3.24 -6.59
CA ARG A 97 6.97 2.17 -7.28
C ARG A 97 6.13 2.67 -8.45
N GLY A 98 5.46 3.81 -8.28
CA GLY A 98 4.59 4.42 -9.31
C GLY A 98 5.35 5.09 -10.45
N GLU A 99 6.54 5.64 -10.17
CA GLU A 99 7.42 6.27 -11.17
C GLU A 99 8.31 5.25 -11.91
N THR A 100 8.22 3.95 -11.59
CA THR A 100 9.01 2.87 -12.21
C THR A 100 8.16 1.82 -12.88
N SER A 101 8.74 1.18 -13.89
CA SER A 101 8.05 0.14 -14.65
C SER A 101 8.24 -1.25 -14.05
N ASN A 102 9.35 -1.48 -13.33
CA ASN A 102 9.73 -2.79 -12.81
C ASN A 102 10.43 -2.70 -11.43
N THR A 103 10.59 -3.85 -10.78
CA THR A 103 11.22 -3.94 -9.45
C THR A 103 12.71 -3.55 -9.47
N GLU A 104 13.41 -3.73 -10.59
CA GLU A 104 14.83 -3.40 -10.71
C GLU A 104 15.05 -1.89 -10.69
N GLU A 105 14.27 -1.13 -11.47
CA GLU A 105 14.27 0.33 -11.47
C GLU A 105 13.88 0.90 -10.10
N GLU A 106 12.86 0.31 -9.44
CA GLU A 106 12.46 0.71 -8.09
C GLU A 106 13.62 0.57 -7.10
N ARG A 107 14.34 -0.56 -7.15
CA ARG A 107 15.53 -0.79 -6.31
C ARG A 107 16.65 0.17 -6.63
N ALA A 108 16.88 0.50 -7.90
CA ALA A 108 17.88 1.48 -8.32
C ALA A 108 17.55 2.88 -7.76
N MET A 109 16.29 3.29 -7.79
CA MET A 109 15.85 4.56 -7.18
C MET A 109 16.01 4.58 -5.66
N VAL A 110 15.69 3.47 -4.99
CA VAL A 110 15.93 3.32 -3.55
C VAL A 110 17.42 3.47 -3.23
N ALA A 111 18.29 2.77 -3.97
CA ALA A 111 19.74 2.82 -3.78
C ALA A 111 20.30 4.22 -4.06
N ALA A 112 19.81 4.91 -5.10
CA ALA A 112 20.21 6.29 -5.40
C ALA A 112 19.78 7.27 -4.29
N ALA A 113 18.58 7.09 -3.73
CA ALA A 113 18.12 7.89 -2.60
C ALA A 113 18.96 7.63 -1.33
N GLU A 114 19.37 6.38 -1.10
CA GLU A 114 20.25 6.02 0.01
C GLU A 114 21.65 6.63 -0.17
N ALA A 115 22.25 6.49 -1.35
CA ALA A 115 23.57 7.05 -1.66
C ALA A 115 23.60 8.59 -1.59
N SER A 116 22.50 9.25 -1.92
CA SER A 116 22.35 10.71 -1.82
C SER A 116 21.92 11.21 -0.44
N GLY A 117 21.62 10.32 0.51
CA GLY A 117 21.09 10.68 1.83
C GLY A 117 19.66 11.24 1.81
N THR A 118 18.94 11.11 0.69
CA THR A 118 17.54 11.59 0.53
C THR A 118 16.52 10.52 0.87
N ARG A 119 16.96 9.30 1.19
CA ARG A 119 16.08 8.23 1.63
C ARG A 119 15.51 8.55 3.00
N VAL A 120 14.18 8.68 3.08
CA VAL A 120 13.47 8.86 4.35
C VAL A 120 13.70 7.61 5.20
N ALA A 121 14.25 7.74 6.40
CA ALA A 121 14.42 6.59 7.30
C ALA A 121 13.06 6.15 7.89
N PRO A 122 12.84 4.84 8.09
CA PRO A 122 11.71 4.38 8.90
C PRO A 122 11.96 4.68 10.39
N GLU A 123 10.88 4.80 11.17
CA GLU A 123 10.93 4.90 12.63
C GLU A 123 11.55 3.63 13.22
N TYR A 124 12.58 3.79 14.05
CA TYR A 124 13.25 2.69 14.72
C TYR A 124 12.27 1.92 15.64
N GLY A 125 12.31 0.59 15.58
CA GLY A 125 11.45 -0.32 16.34
C GLY A 125 10.00 -0.38 15.83
N SER A 126 9.64 0.37 14.79
CA SER A 126 8.27 0.40 14.30
C SER A 126 7.90 -0.86 13.50
N PRO A 127 6.68 -1.40 13.67
CA PRO A 127 6.23 -2.57 12.93
C PRO A 127 5.76 -2.19 11.52
N TRP A 128 5.90 -3.13 10.60
CA TRP A 128 5.32 -3.14 9.26
C TRP A 128 4.60 -4.48 9.11
N VAL A 129 3.30 -4.47 9.34
CA VAL A 129 2.47 -5.67 9.27
C VAL A 129 1.73 -5.64 7.94
N SER A 130 1.95 -6.62 7.08
CA SER A 130 1.20 -6.74 5.83
C SER A 130 0.42 -8.03 5.76
N MET A 131 -0.74 -7.97 5.13
CA MET A 131 -1.58 -9.13 4.85
C MET A 131 -1.89 -9.13 3.36
N ASN A 132 -1.38 -10.13 2.64
CA ASN A 132 -1.45 -10.18 1.17
C ASN A 132 -1.89 -11.56 0.67
N GLY A 133 -2.75 -11.59 -0.35
CA GLY A 133 -3.28 -12.82 -0.94
C GLY A 133 -4.22 -12.55 -2.12
N ALA A 134 -4.73 -13.62 -2.72
CA ALA A 134 -5.78 -13.50 -3.75
C ALA A 134 -7.06 -12.88 -3.17
N ASP A 135 -7.32 -13.15 -1.89
CA ASP A 135 -8.44 -12.64 -1.11
C ASP A 135 -8.05 -12.57 0.38
N GLN A 136 -8.90 -11.98 1.21
CA GLN A 136 -8.64 -11.83 2.64
C GLN A 136 -8.52 -13.16 3.40
N GLN A 137 -9.21 -14.22 2.97
CA GLN A 137 -9.24 -15.51 3.66
C GLN A 137 -7.96 -16.32 3.39
N SER A 138 -7.42 -16.22 2.17
CA SER A 138 -6.18 -16.87 1.75
C SER A 138 -4.92 -16.05 2.05
N ALA A 139 -5.06 -14.81 2.52
CA ALA A 139 -3.94 -13.90 2.70
C ALA A 139 -3.01 -14.29 3.87
N GLY A 140 -1.71 -14.35 3.57
CA GLY A 140 -0.66 -14.53 4.56
C GLY A 140 -0.30 -13.21 5.24
N THR A 141 -0.02 -13.27 6.55
CA THR A 141 0.47 -12.12 7.31
C THR A 141 1.98 -12.20 7.47
N HIS A 142 2.68 -11.10 7.15
CA HIS A 142 4.12 -10.94 7.38
C HIS A 142 4.37 -9.66 8.19
N THR A 143 5.22 -9.74 9.21
CA THR A 143 5.59 -8.60 10.06
C THR A 143 7.08 -8.37 9.99
N THR A 144 7.48 -7.14 9.68
CA THR A 144 8.86 -6.68 9.74
C THR A 144 8.97 -5.59 10.80
N PHE A 145 10.08 -5.53 11.53
CA PHE A 145 10.39 -4.41 12.43
C PHE A 145 11.53 -3.58 11.84
N ALA A 146 11.34 -2.26 11.78
CA ALA A 146 12.35 -1.37 11.23
C ALA A 146 13.46 -1.13 12.24
N VAL A 147 14.69 -1.54 11.92
CA VAL A 147 15.89 -1.28 12.72
C VAL A 147 16.97 -0.67 11.83
N PRO A 148 16.81 0.59 11.38
CA PRO A 148 17.72 1.21 10.43
C PRO A 148 19.16 1.25 10.97
N GLY A 149 20.12 0.79 10.17
CA GLY A 149 21.54 0.72 10.55
C GLY A 149 21.90 -0.42 11.51
N ALA A 150 20.97 -1.32 11.82
CA ALA A 150 21.27 -2.52 12.60
C ALA A 150 22.20 -3.48 11.86
N THR A 151 23.01 -4.17 12.65
CA THR A 151 23.96 -5.21 12.22
C THR A 151 23.77 -6.45 13.09
N THR A 152 24.41 -7.55 12.71
CA THR A 152 24.44 -8.75 13.55
C THR A 152 24.97 -8.44 14.96
N GLU A 153 25.99 -7.59 15.08
CA GLU A 153 26.61 -7.23 16.36
C GLU A 153 25.70 -6.39 17.25
N SER A 154 24.93 -5.46 16.66
CA SER A 154 24.07 -4.55 17.44
C SER A 154 22.75 -5.18 17.88
N THR A 155 22.28 -6.22 17.19
CA THR A 155 20.96 -6.84 17.46
C THR A 155 21.02 -8.31 17.85
N GLY A 156 22.12 -9.01 17.54
CA GLY A 156 22.22 -10.46 17.65
C GLY A 156 21.39 -11.23 16.60
N LEU A 157 20.71 -10.53 15.68
CA LEU A 157 19.91 -11.14 14.62
C LEU A 157 20.76 -11.38 13.36
N PRO A 158 20.51 -12.48 12.62
CA PRO A 158 21.27 -12.75 11.41
C PRO A 158 20.95 -11.75 10.30
N GLU A 159 21.97 -11.33 9.54
CA GLU A 159 21.79 -10.45 8.38
C GLU A 159 21.08 -11.10 7.18
N ASN A 160 21.05 -12.44 7.13
CA ASN A 160 20.41 -13.20 6.05
C ASN A 160 19.80 -14.52 6.56
N GLY A 161 18.82 -15.03 5.81
CA GLY A 161 18.09 -16.26 6.16
C GLY A 161 18.89 -17.57 6.08
N ARG A 162 20.19 -17.54 5.76
CA ARG A 162 21.01 -18.77 5.68
C ARG A 162 21.21 -19.44 7.05
N GLY A 163 20.99 -18.71 8.14
CA GLY A 163 21.12 -19.21 9.50
C GLY A 163 19.95 -20.06 10.02
N GLY A 164 18.86 -20.22 9.25
CA GLY A 164 17.70 -21.04 9.65
C GLY A 164 16.91 -20.54 10.86
N GLY A 165 17.24 -19.33 11.36
CA GLY A 165 16.51 -18.64 12.43
C GLY A 165 15.48 -17.64 11.88
N ALA A 166 14.95 -16.79 12.77
CA ALA A 166 14.07 -15.70 12.36
C ALA A 166 14.83 -14.70 11.47
N TRP A 167 14.45 -14.65 10.19
CA TRP A 167 14.85 -13.65 9.20
C TRP A 167 13.62 -13.20 8.42
#